data_AF-A0A349S9L7-F1
#
_entry.id   AF-A0A349S9L7-F1
#
_cell.length_a   1.000
_cell.length_b   1.000
_cell.length_c   1.000
_cell.angle_alpha   90.00
_cell.angle_beta   90.00
_cell.angle_gamma   90.00
#
_symmetry.space_group_name_H-M   'P 1'
#
loop_
_entity.id
_entity.type
_entity.pdbx_description
1 polymer ?
#
loop_
_entity_poly.entity_id
_entity_poly.type
_entity_poly.pdbx_seq_one_letter_code
_entity_poly.pdbx_strand_id
1 'polypeptide(L)'
;MTTANDGSNSTTATNESERTALSYRDAGVDIDAGNALVENIKAVTKRTHRPEVMSQIGGFGALCEIPAGYTQPVLVSATDGVGP
;
A
#
# COMPACT_ATOMS: atom_id res chain seq x y z
N MET A 1 -5.08 21.28 -64.69
CA MET A 1 -5.68 20.61 -63.52
C MET A 1 -4.55 20.42 -62.51
N THR A 2 -4.55 21.29 -61.50
CA THR A 2 -3.74 21.36 -60.27
C THR A 2 -3.73 19.97 -59.58
N THR A 3 -2.69 19.48 -58.90
CA THR A 3 -2.02 20.09 -57.73
C THR A 3 -0.59 19.57 -57.50
N ALA A 4 0.25 20.49 -57.00
CA ALA A 4 1.56 20.26 -56.43
C ALA A 4 1.44 19.76 -54.98
N ASN A 5 2.38 18.89 -54.58
CA ASN A 5 2.64 18.51 -53.20
C ASN A 5 3.82 19.36 -52.69
N ASP A 6 3.59 20.25 -51.73
CA ASP A 6 4.60 20.74 -50.80
C ASP A 6 3.92 21.41 -49.59
N GLY A 7 4.50 21.18 -48.41
CA GLY A 7 4.59 22.24 -47.42
C GLY A 7 3.60 22.23 -46.26
N SER A 8 4.15 21.82 -45.11
CA SER A 8 3.89 22.38 -43.77
C SER A 8 2.58 22.02 -43.07
N ASN A 9 2.59 20.86 -42.40
CA ASN A 9 1.78 20.68 -41.19
C ASN A 9 2.45 21.50 -40.07
N SER A 10 1.89 22.68 -39.75
CA SER A 10 2.38 23.51 -38.65
C SER A 10 1.22 24.15 -37.87
N THR A 11 1.12 23.68 -36.64
CA THR A 11 0.78 24.46 -35.44
C THR A 11 -0.67 24.90 -35.25
N THR A 12 -1.40 24.15 -34.42
CA THR A 12 -1.95 24.72 -33.18
C THR A 12 -1.82 23.68 -32.07
N ALA A 13 -0.63 23.62 -31.49
CA ALA A 13 -0.40 23.01 -30.19
C ALA A 13 -0.80 24.05 -29.14
N THR A 14 -1.94 23.86 -28.48
CA THR A 14 -2.18 24.50 -27.18
C THR A 14 -1.79 23.49 -26.09
N ASN A 15 -0.61 23.76 -25.54
CA ASN A 15 0.05 23.20 -24.36
C ASN A 15 -0.86 22.50 -23.34
N GLU A 16 -0.46 21.26 -23.08
CA GLU A 16 -0.28 20.66 -21.76
C GLU A 16 -0.52 21.60 -20.56
N SER A 17 -1.56 21.29 -19.81
CA SER A 17 -1.24 20.72 -18.51
C SER A 17 -1.73 19.29 -18.55
N GLU A 18 -0.88 18.40 -19.08
CA GLU A 18 -0.91 17.00 -18.67
C GLU A 18 -0.69 17.00 -17.15
N ARG A 19 -1.78 17.15 -16.39
CA ARG A 19 -1.77 16.85 -14.97
C ARG A 19 -1.57 15.34 -14.90
N THR A 20 -0.32 14.91 -14.84
CA THR A 20 0.04 13.53 -14.51
C THR A 20 -0.78 13.18 -13.27
N ALA A 21 -1.77 12.31 -13.43
CA ALA A 21 -2.63 11.92 -12.33
C ALA A 21 -1.75 11.16 -11.33
N LEU A 22 -1.53 11.72 -10.15
CA LEU A 22 -0.81 11.06 -9.07
C LEU A 22 -1.49 9.73 -8.76
N SER A 23 -0.78 8.63 -9.01
CA SER A 23 -1.26 7.29 -8.67
C SER A 23 -0.98 6.98 -7.21
N TYR A 24 -1.71 6.02 -6.66
CA TYR A 24 -1.46 5.51 -5.30
C TYR A 24 -0.05 4.89 -5.17
N ARG A 25 0.48 4.38 -6.29
CA ARG A 25 1.84 3.86 -6.42
C ARG A 25 2.88 4.97 -6.32
N ASP A 26 2.59 6.17 -6.84
CA ASP A 26 3.50 7.34 -6.72
C ASP A 26 3.62 7.83 -5.27
N ALA A 27 2.61 7.55 -4.44
CA ALA A 27 2.66 7.76 -2.99
C ALA A 27 3.44 6.66 -2.24
N GLY A 28 4.06 5.71 -2.97
CA GLY A 28 4.83 4.61 -2.40
C GLY A 28 4.00 3.38 -2.04
N VAL A 29 2.75 3.27 -2.49
CA VAL A 29 1.86 2.16 -2.13
C VAL A 29 1.57 1.26 -3.35
N ASP A 30 2.14 0.06 -3.32
CA ASP A 30 1.84 -1.00 -4.28
C ASP A 30 0.93 -2.06 -3.65
N ILE A 31 -0.36 -2.04 -4.03
CA ILE A 31 -1.40 -2.93 -3.48
C ILE A 31 -1.11 -4.39 -3.83
N ASP A 32 -0.67 -4.66 -5.07
CA ASP A 32 -0.42 -6.02 -5.54
C ASP A 32 0.79 -6.63 -4.83
N ALA A 33 1.86 -5.83 -4.66
CA ALA A 33 3.02 -6.24 -3.89
C ALA A 33 2.67 -6.51 -2.42
N GLY A 34 1.81 -5.67 -1.82
CA GLY A 34 1.31 -5.87 -0.46
C GLY A 34 0.53 -7.18 -0.31
N ASN A 35 -0.40 -7.45 -1.22
CA ASN A 35 -1.19 -8.69 -1.21
C ASN A 35 -0.32 -9.93 -1.42
N ALA A 36 0.64 -9.87 -2.34
CA ALA A 36 1.58 -10.96 -2.57
C ALA A 36 2.43 -11.27 -1.33
N LEU A 37 2.89 -10.22 -0.62
CA LEU A 37 3.63 -10.39 0.63
C LEU A 37 2.77 -11.07 1.70
N VAL A 38 1.52 -10.63 1.86
CA VAL A 38 0.58 -11.23 2.82
C VAL A 38 0.47 -12.74 2.58
N GLU A 39 0.26 -13.19 1.35
CA GLU A 39 0.20 -14.62 1.02
C GLU A 39 1.50 -15.36 1.38
N ASN A 40 2.66 -14.78 1.06
CA ASN A 40 3.96 -15.39 1.32
C ASN A 40 4.26 -15.58 2.82
N ILE A 41 3.79 -14.66 3.68
CA ILE A 41 4.09 -14.72 5.11
C ILE A 41 3.00 -15.39 5.95
N LYS A 42 1.84 -15.73 5.40
CA LYS A 42 0.72 -16.37 6.13
C LYS A 42 1.15 -17.56 6.98
N ALA A 43 2.02 -18.43 6.46
CA ALA A 43 2.47 -19.61 7.18
C ALA A 43 3.34 -19.27 8.40
N VAL A 44 4.25 -18.30 8.27
CA VAL A 44 5.14 -17.91 9.36
C VAL A 44 4.41 -17.10 10.43
N THR A 45 3.48 -16.23 10.05
CA THR A 45 2.67 -15.45 11.01
C THR A 45 1.68 -16.34 11.77
N LYS A 46 1.11 -17.37 11.12
CA LYS A 46 0.23 -18.34 11.79
C LYS A 46 0.91 -19.06 12.94
N ARG A 47 2.23 -19.31 12.87
CA ARG A 47 2.99 -19.97 13.93
C ARG A 47 3.12 -19.14 15.20
N THR A 48 2.92 -17.82 15.13
CA THR A 48 3.02 -16.91 16.29
C THR A 48 1.64 -16.56 16.87
N HIS A 49 0.58 -17.21 16.40
CA HIS A 49 -0.78 -16.95 16.86
C HIS A 49 -0.96 -17.32 18.33
N ARG A 50 -1.52 -16.40 19.11
CA ARG A 50 -1.96 -16.64 20.48
C ARG A 50 -3.49 -16.71 20.62
N PRO A 51 -4.05 -17.37 21.65
CA PRO A 51 -5.49 -17.47 21.84
C PRO A 51 -6.24 -16.13 21.88
N GLU A 52 -5.58 -15.06 22.32
CA GLU A 52 -6.20 -13.74 22.45
C GLU A 52 -6.35 -13.01 21.11
N VAL A 53 -5.65 -13.45 20.05
CA VAL A 53 -5.74 -12.82 18.73
C VAL A 53 -7.05 -13.23 18.06
N MET A 54 -7.89 -12.26 17.71
CA MET A 54 -9.24 -12.48 17.17
C MET A 54 -9.31 -12.37 15.63
N SER A 55 -8.17 -12.14 14.98
CA SER A 55 -8.09 -11.76 13.56
C SER A 55 -7.01 -12.53 12.82
N GLN A 56 -7.10 -12.55 11.49
CA GLN A 56 -6.04 -13.04 10.61
C GLN A 56 -5.39 -11.87 9.86
N ILE A 57 -4.21 -12.11 9.31
CA ILE A 57 -3.49 -11.13 8.49
C ILE A 57 -4.26 -10.81 7.19
N GLY A 58 -4.26 -9.54 6.78
CA GLY A 58 -4.89 -9.06 5.54
C GLY A 58 -6.18 -8.24 5.73
N GLY A 59 -6.67 -8.10 6.96
CA GLY A 59 -7.74 -7.16 7.30
C GLY A 59 -7.23 -5.72 7.51
N PHE A 60 -8.15 -4.77 7.65
CA PHE A 60 -7.83 -3.36 7.93
C PHE A 60 -7.05 -3.18 9.25
N GLY A 61 -7.34 -4.00 10.26
CA GLY A 61 -6.65 -3.99 11.55
C GLY A 61 -6.67 -5.37 12.19
N ALA A 62 -5.81 -5.54 13.19
CA ALA A 62 -5.75 -6.74 14.01
C ALA A 62 -6.33 -6.47 15.39
N LEU A 63 -7.02 -7.47 15.94
CA LEU A 63 -7.66 -7.41 17.25
C LEU A 63 -7.02 -8.45 18.17
N CYS A 64 -6.77 -8.05 19.42
CA CYS A 64 -6.23 -8.89 20.47
C CYS A 64 -6.96 -8.59 21.78
N GLU A 65 -7.50 -9.62 22.42
CA GLU A 65 -8.11 -9.53 23.74
C GLU A 65 -7.04 -9.32 24.83
N ILE A 66 -7.39 -8.64 25.92
CA ILE A 66 -6.54 -8.62 27.11
C ILE A 66 -6.74 -9.96 27.85
N PRO A 67 -5.68 -10.74 28.12
CA PRO A 67 -5.81 -12.01 28.82
C PRO A 67 -6.53 -11.86 30.17
N ALA A 68 -7.23 -12.90 30.60
CA ALA A 68 -7.80 -12.93 31.94
C ALA A 68 -6.72 -12.88 33.03
N GLY A 69 -7.09 -12.40 34.23
CA GLY A 69 -6.21 -12.37 35.40
C GLY A 69 -5.59 -11.02 35.73
N TYR A 70 -5.75 -10.01 34.87
CA TYR A 70 -5.40 -8.62 35.19
C TYR A 70 -6.58 -7.89 35.84
N THR A 71 -6.35 -7.29 37.01
CA THR A 71 -7.38 -6.47 37.70
C THR A 71 -7.49 -5.07 37.11
N GLN A 72 -6.34 -4.45 36.78
CA GLN A 72 -6.25 -3.10 36.22
C GLN A 72 -5.08 -3.08 35.21
N PRO A 73 -5.27 -3.65 34.00
CA PRO A 73 -4.20 -3.75 33.01
C PRO A 73 -3.75 -2.37 32.53
N VAL A 74 -2.43 -2.19 32.43
CA VAL A 74 -1.80 -1.02 31.80
C VAL A 74 -1.10 -1.50 30.54
N LEU A 75 -1.39 -0.84 29.42
CA LEU A 75 -0.76 -1.15 28.13
C LEU A 75 0.55 -0.37 27.99
N VAL A 76 1.60 -1.07 27.59
CA VAL A 76 2.89 -0.49 27.24
C VAL A 76 3.20 -0.86 25.80
N SER A 77 3.57 0.13 24.98
CA SER A 77 4.02 -0.05 23.61
C SER A 77 5.33 0.69 23.38
N ALA A 78 6.13 0.17 22.45
CA ALA A 78 7.39 0.76 22.02
C ALA A 78 7.57 0.49 20.52
N THR A 79 8.30 1.37 19.85
CA THR A 79 8.68 1.23 18.44
C THR A 79 10.19 1.39 18.35
N ASP A 80 10.87 0.46 17.68
CA ASP A 80 12.32 0.48 17.53
C ASP A 80 12.74 0.19 16.07
N GLY A 81 13.86 0.78 15.66
CA GLY A 81 14.47 0.60 14.34
C GLY A 81 15.70 -0.30 14.41
N VAL A 82 16.16 -0.81 13.27
CA VAL A 82 17.31 -1.74 13.23
C VAL A 82 18.65 -1.03 13.43
N GLY A 83 18.72 0.27 13.10
CA GLY A 83 19.96 1.05 12.98
C GLY A 83 20.35 1.31 11.51
N PRO A 84 21.36 2.17 11.28
CA PRO A 84 21.86 2.48 9.94
C PRO A 84 22.59 1.30 9.27
#